data_AF-A0AAX6MUF6-F1
#
_entry.id   AF-A0AAX6MUF6-F1
#
_cell.length_a   1.000
_cell.length_b   1.000
_cell.length_c   1.000
_cell.angle_alpha   90.00
_cell.angle_beta   90.00
_cell.angle_gamma   90.00
#
_symmetry.space_group_name_H-M   'P 1'
#
loop_
_entity.id
_entity.type
_entity.pdbx_description
1 polymer ?
#
loop_
_entity_poly.entity_id
_entity_poly.type
_entity_poly.pdbx_seq_one_letter_code
_entity_poly.pdbx_strand_id
1 'polypeptide(L)'
;MAANTKYTPAPTQDPDAGTWSQAPPSYQESGSNTGLFSDVPRSSEDNIPDDFKFGGSVAEATIDIRNQFIRKVYTILTVQLLATAVVSGLSFWSDGYKRWIQSHPALVWASLFGSIAFMLLTYWKRKSYPTNLLFLSGFTLLEAYTISVIVSFYKTQIVLNAVILTGGIFVFLTLFACQTKYDFTSWMPYLFGALWGLLLFGFMMAFLPSSSTGELVYGGLAALIFSGYILVDTQLVIRKHHVEEEIAAAISLYLDIINLFLAILRILNSQSNN
;
A
#
# COMPACT_ATOMS: atom_id res chain seq x y z
N MET A 1 -44.65 -19.95 4.71
CA MET A 1 -43.48 -20.76 4.30
C MET A 1 -43.58 -20.98 2.80
N ALA A 2 -42.76 -20.31 1.99
CA ALA A 2 -42.76 -20.47 0.54
C ALA A 2 -41.31 -20.73 0.10
N ALA A 3 -41.00 -21.99 -0.19
CA ALA A 3 -39.76 -22.41 -0.83
C ALA A 3 -40.07 -22.61 -2.31
N ASN A 4 -39.53 -21.74 -3.17
CA ASN A 4 -39.52 -21.92 -4.61
C ASN A 4 -38.07 -21.88 -5.07
N THR A 5 -37.37 -22.99 -4.93
CA THR A 5 -36.16 -23.26 -5.70
C THR A 5 -36.53 -24.32 -6.75
N LYS A 6 -36.71 -23.86 -8.00
CA LYS A 6 -36.76 -24.75 -9.17
C LYS A 6 -35.38 -25.38 -9.31
N TYR A 7 -35.20 -26.59 -8.78
CA TYR A 7 -34.13 -27.46 -9.21
C TYR A 7 -34.53 -28.05 -10.55
N THR A 8 -33.85 -27.63 -11.62
CA THR A 8 -33.90 -28.31 -12.91
C THR A 8 -32.86 -29.43 -12.87
N PRO A 9 -33.22 -30.71 -13.08
CA PRO A 9 -32.24 -31.78 -13.18
C PRO A 9 -31.24 -31.50 -14.31
N ALA A 10 -29.96 -31.79 -14.08
CA ALA A 10 -28.95 -31.71 -15.13
C ALA A 10 -29.31 -32.68 -16.27
N PRO A 11 -29.12 -32.30 -17.55
CA PRO A 11 -29.32 -33.21 -18.66
C PRO A 11 -28.40 -34.44 -18.51
N THR A 12 -28.99 -35.62 -18.33
CA THR A 12 -28.29 -36.91 -18.38
C THR A 12 -28.24 -37.39 -19.82
N GLN A 13 -27.65 -36.59 -20.71
CA GLN A 13 -27.31 -37.05 -22.04
C GLN A 13 -25.84 -37.43 -22.01
N ASP A 14 -25.56 -38.72 -21.85
CA ASP A 14 -24.23 -39.24 -22.13
C ASP A 14 -23.94 -38.91 -23.60
N PRO A 15 -22.81 -38.26 -23.91
CA PRO A 15 -22.41 -38.06 -25.29
C PRO A 15 -22.37 -39.43 -25.97
N ASP A 16 -22.98 -39.51 -27.15
CA ASP A 16 -23.16 -40.74 -27.93
C ASP A 16 -21.96 -41.66 -27.78
N ALA A 17 -22.22 -42.96 -27.54
CA ALA A 17 -21.21 -44.03 -27.50
C ALA A 17 -20.62 -44.30 -28.89
N GLY A 18 -20.23 -43.24 -29.59
CA GLY A 18 -19.47 -43.23 -30.82
C GLY A 18 -18.05 -43.65 -30.50
N THR A 19 -17.71 -44.85 -30.94
CA THR A 19 -16.38 -45.32 -31.34
C THR A 19 -15.24 -44.33 -31.09
N TRP A 20 -14.74 -44.31 -29.85
CA TRP A 20 -13.45 -43.72 -29.53
C TRP A 20 -12.39 -44.53 -30.26
N SER A 21 -11.97 -44.09 -31.45
CA SER A 21 -10.97 -44.79 -32.27
C SER A 21 -9.56 -44.78 -31.64
N GLN A 22 -9.40 -44.10 -30.52
CA GLN A 22 -8.17 -44.04 -29.75
C GLN A 22 -8.52 -44.12 -28.27
N ALA A 23 -7.74 -44.90 -27.52
CA ALA A 23 -7.82 -44.85 -26.07
C ALA A 23 -7.61 -43.40 -25.62
N PRO A 24 -8.30 -42.93 -24.55
CA PRO A 24 -7.93 -41.67 -23.93
C PRO A 24 -6.42 -41.68 -23.68
N PRO A 25 -5.72 -40.56 -23.89
CA PRO A 25 -4.30 -40.48 -23.61
C PRO A 25 -4.06 -41.12 -22.24
N SER A 26 -3.16 -42.10 -22.18
CA SER A 26 -2.79 -42.66 -20.89
C SER A 26 -2.42 -41.49 -19.98
N TYR A 27 -2.88 -41.51 -18.73
CA TYR A 27 -2.25 -40.75 -17.64
C TYR A 27 -0.83 -41.30 -17.37
N GLN A 28 -0.07 -41.58 -18.44
CA GLN A 28 1.37 -41.62 -18.38
C GLN A 28 1.76 -40.30 -17.75
N GLU A 29 2.31 -40.42 -16.55
CA GLU A 29 2.92 -39.35 -15.78
C GLU A 29 3.41 -38.28 -16.74
N SER A 30 2.68 -37.16 -16.79
CA SER A 30 3.21 -35.92 -17.31
C SER A 30 4.57 -35.76 -16.63
N GLY A 31 5.61 -35.97 -17.43
CA GLY A 31 6.96 -36.22 -16.97
C GLY A 31 7.34 -35.20 -15.92
N SER A 32 7.72 -35.71 -14.76
CA SER A 32 8.17 -34.93 -13.61
C SER A 32 7.14 -33.91 -13.09
N ASN A 33 6.40 -34.33 -12.07
CA ASN A 33 5.66 -33.45 -11.15
C ASN A 33 6.59 -32.50 -10.35
N THR A 34 7.81 -32.27 -10.83
CA THR A 34 8.77 -31.31 -10.27
C THR A 34 8.31 -29.87 -10.49
N GLY A 35 7.42 -29.57 -11.44
CA GLY A 35 6.94 -28.19 -11.63
C GLY A 35 5.86 -27.76 -10.64
N LEU A 36 4.95 -28.67 -10.24
CA LEU A 36 3.79 -28.30 -9.42
C LEU A 36 4.15 -28.10 -7.94
N PHE A 37 5.13 -28.85 -7.44
CA PHE A 37 5.52 -28.90 -6.02
C PHE A 37 7.03 -28.65 -5.76
N SER A 38 7.80 -28.07 -6.69
CA SER A 38 9.19 -27.69 -6.37
C SER A 38 9.29 -26.32 -5.70
N ASP A 39 10.28 -26.18 -4.82
CA ASP A 39 10.72 -24.91 -4.24
C ASP A 39 11.46 -23.99 -5.25
N VAL A 40 11.45 -24.35 -6.55
CA VAL A 40 12.11 -23.57 -7.59
C VAL A 40 11.14 -22.49 -8.10
N PRO A 41 11.56 -21.21 -8.19
CA PRO A 41 10.70 -20.15 -8.72
C PRO A 41 10.19 -20.49 -10.13
N ARG A 42 8.86 -20.40 -10.34
CA ARG A 42 8.23 -20.71 -11.63
C ARG A 42 8.72 -19.78 -12.74
N SER A 43 9.04 -20.35 -13.89
CA SER A 43 9.45 -19.60 -15.09
C SER A 43 8.25 -19.34 -16.01
N SER A 44 8.30 -18.28 -16.83
CA SER A 44 7.25 -18.02 -17.83
C SER A 44 7.29 -18.98 -19.01
N GLU A 45 8.38 -19.72 -19.17
CA GLU A 45 8.58 -20.77 -20.16
C GLU A 45 8.09 -22.15 -19.65
N ASP A 46 7.68 -22.24 -18.38
CA ASP A 46 7.09 -23.46 -17.84
C ASP A 46 5.79 -23.75 -18.60
N ASN A 47 5.71 -24.94 -19.20
CA ASN A 47 4.55 -25.40 -19.98
C ASN A 47 3.40 -25.85 -19.05
N ILE A 48 2.94 -24.92 -18.20
CA ILE A 48 1.84 -25.09 -17.27
C ILE A 48 0.65 -24.22 -17.69
N PRO A 49 -0.60 -24.68 -17.48
CA PRO A 49 -1.79 -23.88 -17.77
C PRO A 49 -1.78 -22.53 -17.03
N ASP A 50 -2.37 -21.50 -17.62
CA ASP A 50 -2.31 -20.12 -17.10
C ASP A 50 -2.85 -19.98 -15.66
N ASP A 51 -3.82 -20.80 -15.28
CA ASP A 51 -4.38 -20.85 -13.92
C ASP A 51 -3.34 -21.21 -12.85
N PHE A 52 -2.24 -21.88 -13.23
CA PHE A 52 -1.14 -22.25 -12.32
C PHE A 52 0.02 -21.25 -12.33
N LYS A 53 -0.02 -20.22 -13.19
CA LYS A 53 1.00 -19.15 -13.20
C LYS A 53 0.77 -18.13 -12.08
N PHE A 54 -0.45 -18.06 -11.57
CA PHE A 54 -0.81 -17.32 -10.36
C PHE A 54 -0.68 -18.26 -9.15
N GLY A 55 0.32 -18.01 -8.30
CA GLY A 55 0.38 -18.65 -6.99
C GLY A 55 -0.54 -17.97 -5.98
N GLY A 56 -0.70 -18.56 -4.79
CA GLY A 56 -1.45 -17.92 -3.70
C GLY A 56 -0.81 -16.62 -3.22
N SER A 57 0.46 -16.40 -3.55
CA SER A 57 1.24 -15.20 -3.27
C SER A 57 2.11 -14.77 -4.44
N VAL A 58 2.58 -13.52 -4.41
CA VAL A 58 3.49 -12.93 -5.41
C VAL A 58 4.83 -13.68 -5.50
N ALA A 59 5.30 -14.32 -4.42
CA ALA A 59 6.52 -15.13 -4.46
C ALA A 59 6.38 -16.41 -5.30
N GLU A 60 5.18 -16.99 -5.32
CA GLU A 60 4.86 -18.23 -6.05
C GLU A 60 4.49 -18.00 -7.51
N ALA A 61 4.20 -16.75 -7.89
CA ALA A 61 3.92 -16.37 -9.26
C ALA A 61 5.19 -16.40 -10.13
N THR A 62 5.01 -16.52 -11.45
CA THR A 62 6.14 -16.43 -12.38
C THR A 62 6.85 -15.08 -12.29
N ILE A 63 8.13 -15.04 -12.63
CA ILE A 63 8.97 -13.84 -12.53
C ILE A 63 8.35 -12.63 -13.26
N ASP A 64 7.76 -12.87 -14.43
CA ASP A 64 7.10 -11.82 -15.22
C ASP A 64 5.89 -11.24 -14.50
N ILE A 65 5.03 -12.09 -13.93
CA ILE A 65 3.84 -11.67 -13.17
C ILE A 65 4.25 -10.88 -11.93
N ARG A 66 5.27 -11.37 -11.20
CA ARG A 66 5.82 -10.67 -10.03
C ARG A 66 6.34 -9.28 -10.41
N ASN A 67 7.11 -9.18 -11.48
CA ASN A 67 7.68 -7.90 -11.93
C ASN A 67 6.58 -6.92 -12.39
N GLN A 68 5.52 -7.42 -13.02
CA GLN A 68 4.34 -6.61 -13.38
C GLN A 68 3.60 -6.10 -12.13
N PHE A 69 3.38 -6.96 -11.14
CA PHE A 69 2.77 -6.58 -9.87
C PHE A 69 3.56 -5.47 -9.17
N ILE A 70 4.86 -5.69 -8.96
CA ILE A 70 5.75 -4.71 -8.32
C ILE A 70 5.72 -3.39 -9.11
N ARG A 71 5.81 -3.44 -10.44
CA ARG A 71 5.72 -2.23 -11.28
C ARG A 71 4.41 -1.49 -11.06
N LYS A 72 3.27 -2.19 -10.99
CA LYS A 72 1.96 -1.55 -10.75
C LYS A 72 1.92 -0.86 -9.39
N VAL A 73 2.34 -1.54 -8.32
CA VAL A 73 2.37 -0.99 -6.96
C VAL A 73 3.18 0.30 -6.90
N TYR A 74 4.43 0.27 -7.40
CA TYR A 74 5.30 1.44 -7.37
C TYR A 74 4.86 2.55 -8.35
N THR A 75 4.17 2.21 -9.44
CA THR A 75 3.57 3.21 -10.33
C THR A 75 2.46 3.96 -9.64
N ILE A 76 1.53 3.24 -8.98
CA ILE A 76 0.45 3.84 -8.20
C ILE A 76 1.05 4.72 -7.10
N LEU A 77 1.98 4.18 -6.32
CA LEU A 77 2.67 4.90 -5.25
C LEU A 77 3.31 6.20 -5.76
N THR A 78 4.03 6.14 -6.87
CA THR A 78 4.69 7.31 -7.47
C THR A 78 3.67 8.37 -7.87
N VAL A 79 2.56 7.98 -8.49
CA VAL A 79 1.46 8.90 -8.84
C VAL A 79 0.86 9.55 -7.59
N GLN A 80 0.66 8.78 -6.51
CA GLN A 80 0.15 9.33 -5.25
C GLN A 80 1.09 10.34 -4.61
N LEU A 81 2.39 10.05 -4.58
CA LEU A 81 3.41 10.96 -4.07
C LEU A 81 3.53 12.22 -4.92
N LEU A 82 3.49 12.10 -6.25
CA LEU A 82 3.50 13.25 -7.16
C LEU A 82 2.25 14.12 -7.00
N ALA A 83 1.07 13.52 -6.91
CA ALA A 83 -0.17 14.26 -6.64
C ALA A 83 -0.08 15.02 -5.31
N THR A 84 0.44 14.36 -4.26
CA THR A 84 0.67 15.00 -2.96
C THR A 84 1.64 16.15 -3.04
N ALA A 85 2.76 15.98 -3.75
CA ALA A 85 3.76 17.02 -3.95
C ALA A 85 3.21 18.22 -4.74
N VAL A 86 2.41 17.99 -5.78
CA VAL A 86 1.78 19.05 -6.57
C VAL A 86 0.79 19.84 -5.72
N VAL A 87 -0.16 19.18 -5.05
CA VAL A 87 -1.18 19.85 -4.22
C VAL A 87 -0.54 20.59 -3.05
N SER A 88 0.51 20.02 -2.46
CA SER A 88 1.29 20.68 -1.41
C SER A 88 2.10 21.87 -1.94
N GLY A 89 2.73 21.73 -3.11
CA GLY A 89 3.53 22.77 -3.76
C GLY A 89 2.72 24.01 -4.13
N LEU A 90 1.44 23.86 -4.47
CA LEU A 90 0.52 24.99 -4.69
C LEU A 90 0.46 25.95 -3.50
N SER A 91 0.63 25.44 -2.26
CA SER A 91 0.66 26.27 -1.04
C SER A 91 1.90 27.15 -0.93
N PHE A 92 2.97 26.84 -1.67
CA PHE A 92 4.20 27.64 -1.70
C PHE A 92 4.22 28.65 -2.83
N TRP A 93 3.56 28.37 -3.96
CA TRP A 93 3.52 29.25 -5.11
C TRP A 93 2.38 30.26 -5.09
N SER A 94 1.27 29.96 -4.39
CA SER A 94 0.09 30.81 -4.35
C SER A 94 -0.28 31.20 -2.93
N ASP A 95 -0.02 32.46 -2.57
CA ASP A 95 -0.45 33.04 -1.30
C ASP A 95 -1.97 33.00 -1.13
N GLY A 96 -2.72 33.13 -2.23
CA GLY A 96 -4.18 33.05 -2.20
C GLY A 96 -4.67 31.66 -1.80
N TYR A 97 -4.11 30.61 -2.40
CA TYR A 97 -4.43 29.23 -2.04
C TYR A 97 -4.01 28.92 -0.60
N LYS A 98 -2.79 29.33 -0.19
CA LYS A 98 -2.30 29.18 1.18
C LYS A 98 -3.24 29.80 2.21
N ARG A 99 -3.65 31.06 2.01
CA ARG A 99 -4.58 31.74 2.92
C ARG A 99 -5.96 31.06 2.93
N TRP A 100 -6.42 30.56 1.79
CA TRP A 100 -7.69 29.87 1.68
C TRP A 100 -7.71 28.57 2.49
N ILE A 101 -6.71 27.68 2.31
CA ILE A 101 -6.65 26.41 3.07
C ILE A 101 -6.48 26.63 4.57
N GLN A 102 -5.75 27.67 4.98
CA GLN A 102 -5.54 28.01 6.39
C GLN A 102 -6.77 28.63 7.06
N SER A 103 -7.65 29.28 6.30
CA SER A 103 -8.87 29.91 6.82
C SER A 103 -10.07 28.97 6.91
N HIS A 104 -9.99 27.77 6.34
CA HIS A 104 -11.07 26.79 6.31
C HIS A 104 -10.70 25.49 7.05
N PRO A 105 -10.50 25.52 8.38
CA PRO A 105 -10.09 24.33 9.15
C PRO A 105 -11.12 23.19 9.09
N ALA A 106 -12.41 23.50 8.86
CA ALA A 106 -13.44 22.49 8.66
C ALA A 106 -13.16 21.58 7.46
N LEU A 107 -12.51 22.09 6.41
CA LEU A 107 -12.17 21.31 5.22
C LEU A 107 -11.06 20.29 5.50
N VAL A 108 -10.16 20.56 6.46
CA VAL A 108 -9.14 19.59 6.88
C VAL A 108 -9.77 18.39 7.57
N TRP A 109 -10.75 18.63 8.44
CA TRP A 109 -11.51 17.54 9.06
C TRP A 109 -12.32 16.77 8.04
N ALA A 110 -12.97 17.47 7.10
CA ALA A 110 -13.69 16.83 6.01
C ALA A 110 -12.76 15.99 5.12
N SER A 111 -11.55 16.45 4.82
CA SER A 111 -10.58 15.69 4.03
C SER A 111 -10.02 14.49 4.78
N LEU A 112 -9.76 14.61 6.08
CA LEU A 112 -9.29 13.52 6.92
C LEU A 112 -10.34 12.39 7.03
N PHE A 113 -11.58 12.72 7.39
CA PHE A 113 -12.64 11.70 7.43
C PHE A 113 -12.98 11.17 6.04
N GLY A 114 -12.90 12.04 5.03
CA GLY A 114 -13.06 11.68 3.63
C GLY A 114 -12.00 10.68 3.17
N SER A 115 -10.72 10.88 3.50
CA SER A 115 -9.64 9.96 3.08
C SER A 115 -9.86 8.58 3.70
N ILE A 116 -10.23 8.50 4.99
CA ILE A 116 -10.60 7.23 5.63
C ILE A 116 -11.80 6.58 4.94
N ALA A 117 -12.86 7.33 4.63
CA ALA A 117 -14.04 6.81 3.95
C ALA A 117 -13.69 6.27 2.54
N PHE A 118 -12.92 7.01 1.76
CA PHE A 118 -12.48 6.59 0.43
C PHE A 118 -11.52 5.40 0.48
N MET A 119 -10.68 5.29 1.51
CA MET A 119 -9.86 4.11 1.76
C MET A 119 -10.74 2.86 2.00
N LEU A 120 -11.76 2.97 2.85
CA LEU A 120 -12.72 1.89 3.10
C LEU A 120 -13.52 1.51 1.83
N LEU A 121 -13.93 2.51 1.04
CA LEU A 121 -14.61 2.28 -0.25
C LEU A 121 -13.68 1.57 -1.25
N THR A 122 -12.41 1.96 -1.29
CA THR A 122 -11.39 1.30 -2.13
C THR A 122 -11.21 -0.15 -1.72
N TYR A 123 -11.16 -0.44 -0.42
CA TYR A 123 -11.11 -1.80 0.09
C TYR A 123 -12.37 -2.60 -0.26
N TRP A 124 -13.56 -2.02 -0.09
CA TRP A 124 -14.83 -2.68 -0.43
C TRP A 124 -14.95 -3.00 -1.92
N LYS A 125 -14.53 -2.07 -2.79
CA LYS A 125 -14.55 -2.25 -4.26
C LYS A 125 -13.22 -2.69 -4.84
N ARG A 126 -12.31 -3.28 -4.06
CA ARG A 126 -10.95 -3.63 -4.51
C ARG A 126 -10.90 -4.47 -5.80
N LYS A 127 -11.88 -5.35 -6.02
CA LYS A 127 -12.00 -6.21 -7.22
C LYS A 127 -12.79 -5.58 -8.39
N SER A 128 -13.35 -4.39 -8.22
CA SER A 128 -14.20 -3.74 -9.23
C SER A 128 -13.44 -2.66 -9.98
N TYR A 129 -12.86 -3.03 -11.12
CA TYR A 129 -12.22 -2.08 -12.04
C TYR A 129 -13.26 -1.43 -12.99
N PRO A 130 -13.19 -0.11 -13.28
CA PRO A 130 -12.21 0.89 -12.80
C PRO A 130 -12.65 1.62 -11.52
N THR A 131 -13.74 1.23 -10.87
CA THR A 131 -14.28 1.91 -9.68
C THR A 131 -13.28 1.99 -8.52
N ASN A 132 -12.46 0.95 -8.34
CA ASN A 132 -11.38 0.93 -7.35
C ASN A 132 -10.37 2.08 -7.56
N LEU A 133 -10.02 2.40 -8.81
CA LEU A 133 -9.12 3.51 -9.15
C LEU A 133 -9.77 4.87 -8.89
N LEU A 134 -11.07 5.00 -9.15
CA LEU A 134 -11.80 6.23 -8.81
C LEU A 134 -11.77 6.48 -7.30
N PHE A 135 -12.04 5.47 -6.49
CA PHE A 135 -11.97 5.61 -5.04
C PHE A 135 -10.55 5.83 -4.52
N LEU A 136 -9.56 5.17 -5.11
CA LEU A 136 -8.15 5.41 -4.81
C LEU A 136 -7.74 6.86 -5.12
N SER A 137 -8.22 7.42 -6.23
CA SER A 137 -7.95 8.82 -6.60
C SER A 137 -8.59 9.79 -5.60
N GLY A 138 -9.83 9.52 -5.17
CA GLY A 138 -10.49 10.31 -4.12
C GLY A 138 -9.73 10.27 -2.80
N PHE A 139 -9.31 9.07 -2.36
CA PHE A 139 -8.44 8.89 -1.19
C PHE A 139 -7.16 9.74 -1.32
N THR A 140 -6.46 9.61 -2.44
CA THR A 140 -5.20 10.29 -2.69
C THR A 140 -5.34 11.81 -2.69
N LEU A 141 -6.39 12.36 -3.33
CA LEU A 141 -6.62 13.80 -3.39
C LEU A 141 -6.99 14.39 -2.02
N LEU A 142 -7.81 13.68 -1.24
CA LEU A 142 -8.18 14.11 0.10
C LEU A 142 -6.98 14.05 1.06
N GLU A 143 -6.17 13.01 0.96
CA GLU A 143 -4.93 12.90 1.74
C GLU A 143 -3.93 13.99 1.32
N ALA A 144 -3.71 14.17 0.01
CA ALA A 144 -2.86 15.23 -0.54
C ALA A 144 -3.29 16.63 -0.08
N TYR A 145 -4.60 16.89 0.00
CA TYR A 145 -5.13 18.13 0.55
C TYR A 145 -4.79 18.28 2.04
N THR A 146 -5.00 17.25 2.85
CA THR A 146 -4.65 17.26 4.27
C THR A 146 -3.16 17.58 4.47
N ILE A 147 -2.28 16.91 3.71
CA ILE A 147 -0.84 17.18 3.74
C ILE A 147 -0.52 18.60 3.29
N SER A 148 -1.17 19.10 2.23
CA SER A 148 -1.02 20.49 1.75
C SER A 148 -1.34 21.51 2.83
N VAL A 149 -2.40 21.29 3.62
CA VAL A 149 -2.74 22.18 4.74
C VAL A 149 -1.67 22.11 5.83
N ILE A 150 -1.23 20.91 6.22
CA ILE A 150 -0.19 20.74 7.25
C ILE A 150 1.07 21.48 6.84
N VAL A 151 1.62 21.21 5.65
CA VAL A 151 2.89 21.82 5.21
C VAL A 151 2.80 23.32 5.02
N SER A 152 1.61 23.88 4.79
CA SER A 152 1.41 25.33 4.66
C SER A 152 1.80 26.12 5.92
N PHE A 153 1.77 25.47 7.09
CA PHE A 153 2.19 26.04 8.38
C PHE A 153 3.69 25.92 8.65
N TYR A 154 4.44 25.23 7.79
CA TYR A 154 5.89 25.07 7.92
C TYR A 154 6.64 25.99 6.95
N LYS A 155 7.89 26.31 7.30
CA LYS A 155 8.79 27.03 6.39
C LYS A 155 9.13 26.12 5.21
N THR A 156 9.08 26.66 3.98
CA THR A 156 9.34 25.91 2.74
C THR A 156 10.68 25.14 2.77
N GLN A 157 11.73 25.74 3.31
CA GLN A 157 13.05 25.10 3.42
C GLN A 157 13.02 23.83 4.29
N ILE A 158 12.26 23.86 5.39
CA ILE A 158 12.09 22.70 6.29
C ILE A 158 11.32 21.59 5.56
N VAL A 159 10.28 21.96 4.82
CA VAL A 159 9.49 21.01 4.03
C VAL A 159 10.34 20.33 2.95
N LEU A 160 11.13 21.09 2.19
CA LEU A 160 12.00 20.53 1.16
C LEU A 160 13.06 19.58 1.74
N ASN A 161 13.69 19.97 2.86
CA ASN A 161 14.63 19.10 3.57
C ASN A 161 13.97 17.80 4.05
N ALA A 162 12.74 17.88 4.57
CA ALA A 162 11.98 16.71 4.99
C ALA A 162 11.66 15.77 3.82
N VAL A 163 11.28 16.30 2.65
CA VAL A 163 11.03 15.50 1.44
C VAL A 163 12.29 14.75 1.01
N ILE A 164 13.43 15.45 0.94
CA ILE A 164 14.71 14.85 0.52
C ILE A 164 15.12 13.73 1.49
N LEU A 165 15.06 13.99 2.80
CA LEU A 165 15.45 13.01 3.81
C LEU A 165 14.52 11.78 3.81
N THR A 166 13.21 12.00 3.69
CA THR A 166 12.22 10.92 3.62
C THR A 166 12.46 10.06 2.37
N GLY A 167 12.67 10.68 1.21
CA GLY A 167 12.96 9.96 -0.02
C GLY A 167 14.24 9.14 0.08
N GLY A 168 15.30 9.70 0.66
CA GLY A 168 16.55 8.98 0.91
C GLY A 168 16.38 7.77 1.83
N ILE A 169 15.68 7.93 2.94
CA ILE A 169 15.39 6.84 3.89
C ILE A 169 14.51 5.77 3.21
N PHE A 170 13.45 6.17 2.52
CA PHE A 170 12.57 5.24 1.81
C PHE A 170 13.33 4.40 0.78
N VAL A 171 14.14 5.02 -0.07
CA VAL A 171 14.94 4.31 -1.08
C VAL A 171 15.93 3.36 -0.41
N PHE A 172 16.63 3.82 0.63
CA PHE A 172 17.57 2.99 1.37
C PHE A 172 16.91 1.77 2.00
N LEU A 173 15.81 1.96 2.74
CA LEU A 173 15.08 0.89 3.41
C LEU A 173 14.45 -0.07 2.41
N THR A 174 13.91 0.43 1.30
CA THR A 174 13.34 -0.40 0.23
C THR A 174 14.42 -1.32 -0.36
N LEU A 175 15.57 -0.74 -0.74
CA LEU A 175 16.69 -1.52 -1.29
C LEU A 175 17.21 -2.56 -0.28
N PHE A 176 17.29 -2.18 0.99
CA PHE A 176 17.70 -3.09 2.06
C PHE A 176 16.70 -4.24 2.27
N ALA A 177 15.39 -3.94 2.30
CA ALA A 177 14.32 -4.93 2.41
C ALA A 177 14.30 -5.92 1.24
N CYS A 178 14.60 -5.44 0.01
CA CYS A 178 14.73 -6.28 -1.18
C CYS A 178 15.90 -7.27 -1.09
N GLN A 179 17.04 -6.83 -0.54
CA GLN A 179 18.29 -7.59 -0.55
C GLN A 179 18.46 -8.52 0.66
N THR A 180 17.86 -8.17 1.80
CA THR A 180 18.06 -8.93 3.02
C THR A 180 17.38 -10.30 2.98
N LYS A 181 18.00 -11.26 3.66
CA LYS A 181 17.41 -12.58 3.95
C LYS A 181 16.57 -12.58 5.21
N TYR A 182 16.71 -11.56 6.07
CA TYR A 182 15.93 -11.43 7.29
C TYR A 182 14.45 -11.19 6.96
N ASP A 183 13.55 -11.91 7.64
CA ASP A 183 12.11 -11.75 7.47
C ASP A 183 11.55 -10.70 8.43
N PHE A 184 11.47 -9.46 7.95
CA PHE A 184 10.85 -8.36 8.67
C PHE A 184 9.34 -8.54 8.83
N THR A 185 8.66 -9.35 8.02
CA THR A 185 7.20 -9.48 8.11
C THR A 185 6.73 -10.03 9.48
N SER A 186 7.62 -10.72 10.21
CA SER A 186 7.40 -11.13 11.60
C SER A 186 7.29 -9.96 12.59
N TRP A 187 7.67 -8.74 12.20
CA TRP A 187 7.59 -7.54 13.02
C TRP A 187 6.18 -6.93 13.09
N MET A 188 5.27 -7.34 12.20
CA MET A 188 3.91 -6.81 12.09
C MET A 188 3.15 -6.68 13.43
N PRO A 189 3.08 -7.69 14.32
CA PRO A 189 2.37 -7.53 15.60
C PRO A 189 3.01 -6.49 16.53
N TYR A 190 4.35 -6.39 16.52
CA TYR A 190 5.06 -5.40 17.33
C TYR A 190 4.86 -3.98 16.78
N LEU A 191 4.93 -3.81 15.46
CA LEU A 191 4.66 -2.53 14.80
C LEU A 191 3.20 -2.09 14.99
N PHE A 192 2.25 -3.04 14.97
CA PHE A 192 0.85 -2.76 15.26
C PHE A 192 0.65 -2.24 16.69
N GLY A 193 1.27 -2.90 17.67
CA GLY A 193 1.28 -2.42 19.05
C GLY A 193 1.95 -1.05 19.20
N ALA A 194 3.09 -0.85 18.53
CA ALA A 194 3.82 0.42 18.56
C ALA A 194 3.03 1.56 17.93
N LEU A 195 2.28 1.31 16.85
CA LEU A 195 1.39 2.29 16.21
C LEU A 195 0.27 2.74 17.16
N TRP A 196 -0.36 1.80 17.86
CA TRP A 196 -1.35 2.13 18.90
C TRP A 196 -0.73 2.93 20.05
N GLY A 197 0.47 2.55 20.49
CA GLY A 197 1.23 3.32 21.47
C GLY A 197 1.50 4.76 21.01
N LEU A 198 1.92 4.93 19.76
CA LEU A 198 2.15 6.24 19.14
C LEU A 198 0.86 7.07 19.06
N LEU A 199 -0.27 6.44 18.71
CA LEU A 199 -1.57 7.10 18.63
C LEU A 199 -2.03 7.58 20.01
N LEU A 200 -1.94 6.72 21.03
CA LEU A 200 -2.29 7.08 22.41
C LEU A 200 -1.36 8.16 22.98
N PHE A 201 -0.06 8.07 22.68
CA PHE A 201 0.91 9.09 23.09
C PHE A 201 0.61 10.45 22.42
N GLY A 202 0.29 10.45 21.12
CA GLY A 202 -0.11 11.65 20.40
C GLY A 202 -1.41 12.25 20.93
N PHE A 203 -2.39 11.41 21.26
CA PHE A 203 -3.64 11.83 21.89
C PHE A 203 -3.39 12.49 23.25
N MET A 204 -2.55 11.88 24.11
CA MET A 204 -2.17 12.47 25.40
C MET A 204 -1.46 13.82 25.20
N MET A 205 -0.53 13.90 24.24
CA MET A 205 0.23 15.10 23.95
C MET A 205 -0.66 16.27 23.51
N ALA A 206 -1.81 16.00 22.88
CA ALA A 206 -2.77 17.03 22.48
C ALA A 206 -3.38 17.80 23.68
N PHE A 207 -3.38 17.22 24.88
CA PHE A 207 -3.85 17.89 26.11
C PHE A 207 -2.74 18.53 26.94
N LEU A 208 -1.47 18.23 26.62
CA LEU A 208 -0.32 18.75 27.33
C LEU A 208 0.21 20.02 26.64
N PRO A 209 0.85 20.94 27.37
CA PRO A 209 1.52 22.07 26.75
C PRO A 209 2.59 21.60 25.76
N SER A 210 2.58 22.15 24.55
CA SER A 210 3.57 21.83 23.52
C SER A 210 4.97 22.13 24.02
N SER A 211 5.81 21.09 24.08
CA SER A 211 7.23 21.21 24.44
C SER A 211 8.09 20.76 23.26
N SER A 212 9.16 21.50 22.98
CA SER A 212 10.06 21.18 21.86
C SER A 212 10.65 19.77 22.00
N THR A 213 11.05 19.39 23.22
CA THR A 213 11.52 18.02 23.52
C THR A 213 10.46 16.96 23.25
N GLY A 214 9.20 17.21 23.61
CA GLY A 214 8.09 16.28 23.34
C GLY A 214 7.86 16.08 21.85
N GLU A 215 7.89 17.15 21.06
CA GLU A 215 7.72 17.08 19.59
C GLU A 215 8.86 16.31 18.92
N LEU A 216 10.10 16.51 19.40
CA LEU A 216 11.27 15.80 18.92
C LEU A 216 11.18 14.29 19.24
N VAL A 217 10.81 13.93 20.47
CA VAL A 217 10.65 12.53 20.89
C VAL A 217 9.52 11.86 20.11
N TYR A 218 8.37 12.52 19.98
CA TYR A 218 7.24 12.00 19.21
C TYR A 218 7.63 11.77 17.75
N GLY A 219 8.25 12.77 17.12
CA GLY A 219 8.74 12.66 15.75
C GLY A 219 9.76 11.54 15.58
N GLY A 220 10.71 11.39 16.51
CA GLY A 220 11.70 10.31 16.47
C GLY A 220 11.10 8.92 16.57
N LEU A 221 10.17 8.71 17.51
CA LEU A 221 9.44 7.45 17.66
C LEU A 221 8.60 7.13 16.42
N ALA A 222 7.85 8.12 15.90
CA ALA A 222 7.09 7.97 14.67
C ALA A 222 7.99 7.58 13.49
N ALA A 223 9.11 8.29 13.30
CA ALA A 223 10.04 8.01 12.20
C ALA A 223 10.61 6.59 12.27
N LEU A 224 10.96 6.08 13.46
CA LEU A 224 11.42 4.70 13.63
C LEU A 224 10.32 3.68 13.33
N ILE A 225 9.10 3.91 13.82
CA ILE A 225 7.96 3.01 13.60
C ILE A 225 7.63 2.92 12.12
N PHE A 226 7.46 4.05 11.43
CA PHE A 226 7.13 4.06 10.00
C PHE A 226 8.30 3.59 9.13
N SER A 227 9.55 3.78 9.55
CA SER A 227 10.69 3.10 8.90
C SER A 227 10.60 1.58 9.02
N GLY A 228 10.16 1.07 10.19
CA GLY A 228 9.88 -0.35 10.38
C GLY A 228 8.75 -0.85 9.49
N TYR A 229 7.66 -0.10 9.36
CA TYR A 229 6.56 -0.44 8.44
C TYR A 229 7.03 -0.47 6.98
N ILE A 230 7.84 0.49 6.52
CA ILE A 230 8.41 0.46 5.15
C ILE A 230 9.18 -0.84 4.90
N LEU A 231 9.97 -1.33 5.86
CA LEU A 231 10.68 -2.60 5.73
C LEU A 231 9.72 -3.79 5.60
N VAL A 232 8.70 -3.83 6.46
CA VAL A 232 7.67 -4.89 6.45
C VAL A 232 6.87 -4.87 5.15
N ASP A 233 6.31 -3.73 4.81
CA ASP A 233 5.42 -3.55 3.69
C ASP A 233 6.16 -3.78 2.37
N THR A 234 7.41 -3.32 2.25
CA THR A 234 8.25 -3.67 1.09
C THR A 234 8.39 -5.19 0.93
N GLN A 235 8.62 -5.92 2.02
CA GLN A 235 8.70 -7.39 1.96
C GLN A 235 7.35 -8.06 1.69
N LEU A 236 6.24 -7.51 2.19
CA LEU A 236 4.90 -7.98 1.85
C LEU A 236 4.63 -7.81 0.35
N VAL A 237 4.98 -6.68 -0.23
CA VAL A 237 4.84 -6.41 -1.68
C VAL A 237 5.65 -7.41 -2.51
N ILE A 238 6.87 -7.72 -2.11
CA ILE A 238 7.74 -8.57 -2.91
C ILE A 238 7.41 -10.06 -2.75
N ARG A 239 6.88 -10.47 -1.59
CA ARG A 239 6.79 -11.90 -1.23
C ARG A 239 5.38 -12.39 -0.92
N LYS A 240 4.55 -11.64 -0.18
CA LYS A 240 3.36 -12.19 0.49
C LYS A 240 2.02 -11.74 -0.07
N HIS A 241 1.93 -10.58 -0.71
CA HIS A 241 0.68 -10.10 -1.30
C HIS A 241 0.17 -11.03 -2.39
N HIS A 242 -1.13 -11.00 -2.65
CA HIS A 242 -1.70 -11.58 -3.87
C HIS A 242 -1.50 -10.63 -5.05
N VAL A 243 -1.40 -11.15 -6.27
CA VAL A 243 -1.12 -10.38 -7.50
C VAL A 243 -2.22 -9.35 -7.83
N GLU A 244 -3.40 -9.49 -7.22
CA GLU A 244 -4.55 -8.57 -7.37
C GLU A 244 -4.67 -7.54 -6.22
N GLU A 245 -3.69 -7.49 -5.31
CA GLU A 245 -3.68 -6.59 -4.15
C GLU A 245 -2.83 -5.34 -4.37
N GLU A 246 -2.57 -4.95 -5.62
CA GLU A 246 -1.63 -3.87 -5.93
C GLU A 246 -2.05 -2.52 -5.35
N ILE A 247 -3.36 -2.27 -5.27
CA ILE A 247 -3.92 -1.04 -4.70
C ILE A 247 -3.74 -1.00 -3.18
N ALA A 248 -4.00 -2.12 -2.49
CA ALA A 248 -3.86 -2.18 -1.03
C ALA A 248 -2.39 -2.03 -0.63
N ALA A 249 -1.49 -2.74 -1.32
CA ALA A 249 -0.06 -2.61 -1.18
C ALA A 249 0.44 -1.17 -1.38
N ALA A 250 -0.06 -0.48 -2.42
CA ALA A 250 0.31 0.90 -2.69
C ALA A 250 -0.20 1.87 -1.62
N ILE A 251 -1.43 1.70 -1.12
CA ILE A 251 -1.98 2.52 -0.04
C ILE A 251 -1.13 2.39 1.23
N SER A 252 -0.75 1.18 1.64
CA SER A 252 0.04 0.99 2.86
C SER A 252 1.41 1.65 2.76
N LEU A 253 2.16 1.39 1.67
CA LEU A 253 3.45 2.06 1.43
C LEU A 253 3.32 3.58 1.33
N TYR A 254 2.24 4.09 0.73
CA TYR A 254 1.97 5.52 0.65
C TYR A 254 1.78 6.13 2.05
N LEU A 255 0.97 5.50 2.91
CA LEU A 255 0.76 5.96 4.27
C LEU A 255 2.05 5.89 5.10
N ASP A 256 2.87 4.87 4.93
CA ASP A 256 4.16 4.78 5.61
C ASP A 256 5.10 5.93 5.25
N ILE A 257 5.20 6.23 3.95
CA ILE A 257 6.06 7.34 3.47
C ILE A 257 5.52 8.69 3.94
N ILE A 258 4.21 8.92 3.86
CA ILE A 258 3.59 10.17 4.31
C ILE A 258 3.78 10.37 5.81
N ASN A 259 3.58 9.33 6.62
CA ASN A 259 3.77 9.44 8.06
C ASN A 259 5.24 9.59 8.44
N LEU A 260 6.17 8.91 7.76
CA LEU A 260 7.60 9.14 7.92
C LEU A 260 7.97 10.59 7.55
N PHE A 261 7.41 11.13 6.47
CA PHE A 261 7.57 12.52 6.07
C PHE A 261 7.09 13.49 7.16
N LEU A 262 5.89 13.29 7.70
CA LEU A 262 5.34 14.13 8.76
C LEU A 262 6.18 14.04 10.05
N ALA A 263 6.70 12.86 10.37
CA ALA A 263 7.59 12.64 11.50
C ALA A 263 8.90 13.42 11.34
N ILE A 264 9.55 13.31 10.18
CA ILE A 264 10.77 14.05 9.85
C ILE A 264 10.52 15.56 9.82
N LEU A 265 9.42 15.99 9.21
CA LEU A 265 9.02 17.41 9.16
C LEU A 265 8.91 17.99 10.57
N ARG A 266 8.29 17.24 11.49
CA ARG A 266 8.16 17.62 12.89
C ARG A 266 9.51 17.73 13.59
N ILE A 267 10.41 16.76 13.40
CA ILE A 267 11.77 16.77 13.95
C ILE A 267 12.53 18.03 13.48
N LEU A 268 12.56 18.27 12.17
CA LEU A 268 13.29 19.41 11.61
C LEU A 268 12.70 20.76 12.06
N ASN A 269 11.39 20.84 12.21
CA ASN A 269 10.73 22.05 12.71
C ASN A 269 11.04 22.31 14.19
N SER A 270 11.01 21.28 15.04
CA SER A 270 11.39 21.41 16.45
C SER A 270 12.83 21.90 16.61
N GLN A 271 13.76 21.37 15.79
CA GLN A 271 15.16 21.82 15.80
C GLN A 271 15.34 23.26 15.31
N SER A 272 14.56 23.70 14.32
CA SER A 272 14.65 25.08 13.81
C SER A 272 14.06 26.13 14.77
N ASN A 273 13.21 25.73 15.71
CA ASN A 273 12.54 26.64 16.65
C ASN A 273 13.22 26.68 18.04
N ASN A 274 14.23 25.82 18.27
CA ASN A 274 15.16 25.91 19.41
C ASN A 274 16.35 26.81 19.07
#